data_AF-A0A2K3IZ57-F1
#
_entry.id   AF-A0A2K3IZ57-F1
#
_cell.length_a   1.000
_cell.length_b   1.000
_cell.length_c   1.000
_cell.angle_alpha   90.00
_cell.angle_beta   90.00
_cell.angle_gamma   90.00
#
_symmetry.space_group_name_H-M   'P 1'
#
loop_
_entity.id
_entity.type
_entity.pdbx_description
1 polymer ?
#
loop_
_entity_poly.entity_id
_entity_poly.type
_entity_poly.pdbx_seq_one_letter_code
_entity_poly.pdbx_strand_id
1 'polypeptide(L)'
;MKFRGVSGIITKNKNNINCYACFKMMITGELVENKIIISKPKEVGRLYNKSGFGKSLSGNKLELDLLEGTFLLGEKKIKVYHNKKEIVFQNLFEKAAEKITDFEIKYLVFKDLRNRGHAIRFYNKLVGTSFCQIGNKKEKTDFLVSVFSEKDIFDIEKTSDLIKTASK
;
A
#
# COMPACT_ATOMS: atom_id res chain seq x y z
N MET A 1 25.94 -3.03 -28.07
CA MET A 1 25.27 -2.64 -26.81
C MET A 1 24.85 -1.18 -26.93
N LYS A 2 23.57 -0.91 -27.25
CA LYS A 2 23.07 0.44 -27.57
C LYS A 2 22.60 1.12 -26.29
N PHE A 3 23.33 2.14 -25.84
CA PHE A 3 22.82 3.15 -24.92
C PHE A 3 21.89 4.08 -25.70
N ARG A 4 20.62 4.16 -25.31
CA ARG A 4 19.71 5.22 -25.77
C ARG A 4 19.54 6.21 -24.63
N GLY A 5 20.26 7.32 -24.76
CA GLY A 5 20.09 8.51 -23.93
C GLY A 5 18.69 9.10 -24.12
N VAL A 6 18.12 9.57 -23.02
CA VAL A 6 16.94 10.41 -23.05
C VAL A 6 17.43 11.84 -23.22
N SER A 7 17.10 12.43 -24.37
CA SER A 7 17.42 13.80 -24.75
C SER A 7 16.80 14.80 -23.77
N GLY A 8 17.64 15.40 -22.91
CA GLY A 8 17.31 16.64 -22.22
C GLY A 8 17.82 17.81 -23.05
N ILE A 9 16.94 18.54 -23.74
CA ILE A 9 17.28 19.81 -24.36
C ILE A 9 17.35 20.85 -23.23
N ILE A 10 18.57 21.25 -22.84
CA ILE A 10 18.79 22.41 -21.98
C ILE A 10 18.90 23.63 -22.91
N THR A 11 17.79 24.32 -23.17
CA THR A 11 17.85 25.68 -23.69
C THR A 11 18.04 26.62 -22.50
N LYS A 12 19.24 27.18 -22.37
CA LYS A 12 19.50 28.33 -21.49
C LYS A 12 18.64 29.49 -21.97
N ASN A 13 17.69 29.95 -21.16
CA ASN A 13 17.24 31.34 -21.23
C ASN A 13 17.20 31.92 -19.82
N LYS A 14 18.04 32.94 -19.61
CA LYS A 14 18.08 33.75 -18.41
C LYS A 14 16.77 34.53 -18.37
N ASN A 15 15.87 34.18 -17.45
CA ASN A 15 14.98 35.12 -16.77
C ASN A 15 14.20 34.36 -15.70
N ASN A 16 14.51 34.67 -14.44
CA ASN A 16 13.64 34.58 -13.27
C ASN A 16 12.41 33.68 -13.40
N ILE A 17 12.59 32.38 -13.18
CA ILE A 17 11.53 31.54 -12.64
C ILE A 17 12.16 30.79 -11.49
N ASN A 18 11.95 31.32 -10.29
CA ASN A 18 12.10 30.57 -9.06
C ASN A 18 11.29 29.27 -9.19
N CYS A 19 11.96 28.16 -9.48
CA CYS A 19 11.37 26.82 -9.57
C CYS A 19 11.02 26.29 -8.17
N TYR A 20 10.14 26.98 -7.45
CA TYR A 20 9.49 26.49 -6.24
C TYR A 20 8.11 25.92 -6.58
N ALA A 21 8.03 24.98 -7.52
CA ALA A 21 6.73 24.38 -7.84
C ALA A 21 6.84 22.97 -8.42
N CYS A 22 7.66 22.11 -7.82
CA CYS A 22 7.23 20.71 -7.69
C CYS A 22 6.46 20.61 -6.37
N PHE A 23 5.29 21.25 -6.30
CA PHE A 23 4.35 21.04 -5.20
C PHE A 23 3.94 19.58 -5.26
N LYS A 24 4.66 18.73 -4.51
CA LYS A 24 4.36 17.32 -4.33
C LYS A 24 2.97 17.27 -3.73
N MET A 25 1.94 17.16 -4.58
CA MET A 25 0.55 17.12 -4.16
C MET A 25 0.40 15.97 -3.16
N MET A 26 0.29 16.33 -1.88
CA MET A 26 0.07 15.40 -0.80
C MET A 26 -1.37 14.92 -0.93
N ILE A 27 -1.52 13.62 -1.17
CA ILE A 27 -2.83 12.98 -1.30
C ILE A 27 -3.53 13.05 0.06
N THR A 28 -4.82 13.37 0.09
CA THR A 28 -5.58 13.52 1.33
C THR A 28 -6.62 12.41 1.45
N GLY A 29 -6.62 11.70 2.57
CA GLY A 29 -7.62 10.69 2.91
C GLY A 29 -8.34 11.02 4.20
N GLU A 30 -9.56 10.52 4.34
CA GLU A 30 -10.39 10.61 5.53
C GLU A 30 -10.53 9.22 6.16
N LEU A 31 -10.18 9.10 7.44
CA LEU A 31 -10.40 7.89 8.21
C LEU A 31 -11.87 7.82 8.62
N VAL A 32 -12.56 6.79 8.13
CA VAL A 32 -13.94 6.46 8.48
C VAL A 32 -13.93 5.05 9.06
N GLU A 33 -14.31 4.94 10.34
CA GLU A 33 -14.24 3.70 11.12
C GLU A 33 -12.82 3.10 11.15
N ASN A 34 -12.56 2.12 10.28
CA ASN A 34 -11.29 1.40 10.12
C ASN A 34 -10.80 1.41 8.66
N LYS A 35 -11.28 2.34 7.83
CA LYS A 35 -10.90 2.48 6.43
C LYS A 35 -10.50 3.92 6.14
N ILE A 36 -9.60 4.11 5.19
CA ILE A 36 -9.22 5.45 4.73
C ILE A 36 -9.77 5.67 3.34
N ILE A 37 -10.64 6.67 3.22
CA ILE A 37 -11.34 7.00 1.98
C ILE A 37 -10.66 8.19 1.31
N ILE A 38 -10.32 8.02 0.04
CA ILE A 38 -9.77 9.09 -0.81
C ILE A 38 -10.80 9.41 -1.88
N SER A 39 -11.33 10.64 -1.84
CA SER A 39 -12.45 11.05 -2.69
C SER A 39 -12.04 11.86 -3.93
N LYS A 40 -10.77 12.26 -4.05
CA LYS A 40 -10.30 13.10 -5.17
C LYS A 40 -9.90 12.24 -6.38
N PRO A 41 -10.55 12.37 -7.54
CA PRO A 41 -10.31 11.47 -8.68
C PRO A 41 -8.85 11.43 -9.18
N LYS A 42 -8.16 12.59 -9.17
CA LYS A 42 -6.73 12.68 -9.55
C LYS A 42 -5.83 11.86 -8.62
N GLU A 43 -6.17 11.80 -7.33
CA GLU A 43 -5.40 11.09 -6.30
C GLU A 43 -5.67 9.59 -6.36
N VAL A 44 -6.95 9.22 -6.56
CA VAL A 44 -7.39 7.84 -6.78
C VAL A 44 -6.67 7.21 -7.97
N GLY A 45 -6.64 7.90 -9.11
CA GLY A 45 -5.94 7.39 -10.30
C GLY A 45 -4.44 7.16 -10.08
N ARG A 46 -3.78 7.97 -9.25
CA ARG A 46 -2.34 7.81 -8.93
C ARG A 46 -2.08 6.60 -8.03
N LEU A 47 -2.89 6.40 -6.98
CA LEU A 47 -2.70 5.29 -6.05
C LEU A 47 -3.15 3.96 -6.66
N TYR A 48 -4.32 3.93 -7.29
CA TYR A 48 -4.89 2.70 -7.82
C TYR A 48 -4.18 2.24 -9.10
N ASN A 49 -4.09 3.12 -10.12
CA ASN A 49 -3.58 2.69 -11.43
C ASN A 49 -2.06 2.58 -11.48
N LYS A 50 -1.31 3.46 -10.81
CA LYS A 50 0.16 3.43 -10.86
C LYS A 50 0.78 2.55 -9.78
N SER A 51 0.14 2.47 -8.60
CA SER A 51 0.78 1.92 -7.41
C SER A 51 0.05 0.70 -6.83
N GLY A 52 -1.11 0.33 -7.37
CA GLY A 52 -1.87 -0.86 -6.99
C GLY A 52 -2.42 -0.84 -5.55
N PHE A 53 -2.51 0.32 -4.90
CA PHE A 53 -3.07 0.45 -3.55
C PHE A 53 -4.59 0.50 -3.57
N GLY A 54 -5.21 -0.09 -2.54
CA GLY A 54 -6.63 0.06 -2.24
C GLY A 54 -7.58 -0.66 -3.18
N LYS A 55 -8.87 -0.50 -2.88
CA LYS A 55 -10.01 -1.00 -3.65
C LYS A 55 -10.83 0.19 -4.17
N SER A 56 -11.13 0.18 -5.46
CA SER A 56 -11.98 1.22 -6.05
C SER A 56 -13.41 1.03 -5.57
N LEU A 57 -14.02 2.09 -5.04
CA LEU A 57 -15.44 2.17 -4.71
C LEU A 57 -16.20 2.88 -5.83
N SER A 58 -17.53 2.83 -5.75
CA SER A 58 -18.41 3.62 -6.62
C SER A 58 -18.17 5.12 -6.44
N GLY A 59 -18.33 5.89 -7.50
CA GLY A 59 -18.17 7.35 -7.47
C GLY A 59 -16.72 7.84 -7.42
N ASN A 60 -15.77 7.12 -8.03
CA ASN A 60 -14.35 7.52 -8.11
C ASN A 60 -13.67 7.73 -6.74
N LYS A 61 -14.09 6.96 -5.74
CA LYS A 61 -13.45 6.90 -4.43
C LYS A 61 -12.51 5.70 -4.34
N LEU A 62 -11.45 5.82 -3.57
CA LEU A 62 -10.54 4.74 -3.24
C LEU A 62 -10.62 4.44 -1.74
N GLU A 63 -10.84 3.17 -1.41
CA GLU A 63 -10.75 2.68 -0.05
C GLU A 63 -9.37 2.05 0.17
N LEU A 64 -8.70 2.46 1.25
CA LEU A 64 -7.47 1.86 1.74
C LEU A 64 -7.74 1.15 3.06
N ASP A 65 -7.15 -0.02 3.22
CA ASP A 65 -7.11 -0.72 4.51
C ASP A 65 -6.17 0.00 5.49
N LEU A 66 -6.34 -0.21 6.81
CA LEU A 66 -5.47 0.41 7.83
C LEU A 66 -3.99 0.13 7.59
N LEU A 67 -3.65 -1.08 7.14
CA LEU A 67 -2.28 -1.45 6.80
C LEU A 67 -1.71 -0.59 5.66
N GLU A 68 -2.44 -0.47 4.54
CA GLU A 68 -2.04 0.33 3.39
C GLU A 68 -1.94 1.81 3.75
N GLY A 69 -2.94 2.29 4.49
CA GLY A 69 -3.00 3.65 5.02
C GLY A 69 -1.80 4.00 5.90
N THR A 70 -1.49 3.13 6.86
CA THR A 70 -0.35 3.30 7.78
C THR A 70 0.96 3.32 7.02
N PHE A 71 1.14 2.44 6.04
CA PHE A 71 2.32 2.44 5.18
C PHE A 71 2.44 3.75 4.40
N LEU A 72 1.38 4.19 3.71
CA LEU A 72 1.39 5.40 2.90
C LEU A 72 1.62 6.67 3.74
N LEU A 73 1.08 6.71 4.96
CA LEU A 73 1.28 7.79 5.92
C LEU A 73 2.74 7.81 6.41
N GLY A 74 3.30 6.66 6.76
CA GLY A 74 4.71 6.52 7.15
C GLY A 74 5.68 6.95 6.05
N GLU A 75 5.35 6.65 4.79
CA GLU A 75 6.10 7.08 3.60
C GLU A 75 5.85 8.56 3.21
N LYS A 76 5.06 9.30 4.00
CA LYS A 76 4.68 10.70 3.75
C LYS A 76 4.06 10.92 2.36
N LYS A 77 3.36 9.90 1.84
CA LYS A 77 2.68 9.94 0.53
C LYS A 77 1.25 10.45 0.65
N ILE A 78 0.62 10.23 1.81
CA ILE A 78 -0.73 10.70 2.12
C ILE A 78 -0.73 11.52 3.41
N LYS A 79 -1.76 12.34 3.58
CA LYS A 79 -2.23 12.86 4.87
C LYS A 79 -3.56 12.23 5.20
N VAL A 80 -3.76 11.88 6.46
CA VAL A 80 -4.99 11.24 6.94
C VAL A 80 -5.67 12.17 7.94
N TYR A 81 -6.96 12.39 7.78
CA TYR A 81 -7.77 13.20 8.68
C TYR A 81 -8.87 12.35 9.32
N HIS A 82 -9.18 12.62 10.58
CA HIS A 82 -10.35 12.07 11.28
C HIS A 82 -11.06 13.21 12.00
N ASN A 83 -12.34 13.42 11.71
CA ASN A 83 -13.13 14.52 12.28
C ASN A 83 -12.42 15.88 12.14
N LYS A 84 -11.89 16.16 10.94
CA LYS A 84 -11.12 17.38 10.58
C LYS A 84 -9.76 17.54 11.27
N LYS A 85 -9.31 16.59 12.10
CA LYS A 85 -7.98 16.60 12.73
C LYS A 85 -7.02 15.70 11.95
N GLU A 86 -5.82 16.19 11.67
CA GLU A 86 -4.75 15.39 11.05
C GLU A 86 -4.30 14.31 12.03
N ILE A 87 -4.24 13.06 11.57
CA ILE A 87 -3.76 11.92 12.35
C ILE A 87 -2.26 11.76 12.10
N VAL A 88 -1.48 11.71 13.18
CA VAL A 88 -0.06 11.35 13.12
C VAL A 88 0.12 9.85 12.97
N PHE A 89 1.26 9.44 12.39
CA PHE A 89 1.57 8.04 12.12
C PHE A 89 1.36 7.11 13.33
N GLN A 90 1.85 7.52 14.51
CA GLN A 90 1.76 6.72 15.72
C GLN A 90 0.31 6.36 16.08
N ASN A 91 -0.60 7.35 16.08
CA ASN A 91 -2.00 7.13 16.40
C ASN A 91 -2.69 6.19 15.40
N LEU A 92 -2.34 6.28 14.10
CA LEU A 92 -2.88 5.37 13.09
C LEU A 92 -2.32 3.95 13.25
N PHE A 93 -1.03 3.85 13.59
CA PHE A 93 -0.36 2.57 13.84
C PHE A 93 -0.94 1.85 15.04
N GLU A 94 -1.11 2.54 16.18
CA GLU A 94 -1.74 2.01 17.39
C GLU A 94 -3.16 1.53 17.10
N LYS A 95 -3.97 2.35 16.42
CA LYS A 95 -5.32 1.97 16.00
C LYS A 95 -5.32 0.72 15.10
N ALA A 96 -4.33 0.57 14.24
CA ALA A 96 -4.22 -0.61 13.37
C ALA A 96 -3.80 -1.86 14.14
N ALA A 97 -2.88 -1.72 15.11
CA ALA A 97 -2.47 -2.79 16.02
C ALA A 97 -3.62 -3.30 16.89
N GLU A 98 -4.50 -2.41 17.36
CA GLU A 98 -5.71 -2.79 18.10
C GLU A 98 -6.73 -3.57 17.28
N LYS A 99 -6.71 -3.43 15.95
CA LYS A 99 -7.75 -4.00 15.07
C LYS A 99 -7.30 -5.20 14.26
N ILE A 100 -6.00 -5.36 14.03
CA ILE A 100 -5.44 -6.41 13.19
C ILE A 100 -4.51 -7.24 14.07
N THR A 101 -4.81 -8.53 14.22
CA THR A 101 -3.90 -9.47 14.91
C THR A 101 -2.54 -9.52 14.22
N ASP A 102 -1.46 -9.52 14.98
CA ASP A 102 -0.07 -9.53 14.50
C ASP A 102 0.25 -8.38 13.52
N PHE A 103 -0.39 -7.23 13.74
CA PHE A 103 -0.27 -6.08 12.84
C PHE A 103 1.18 -5.65 12.64
N GLU A 104 1.98 -5.63 13.71
CA GLU A 104 3.36 -5.15 13.69
C GLU A 104 4.21 -6.00 12.73
N ILE A 105 4.12 -7.33 12.86
CA ILE A 105 4.88 -8.27 12.03
C ILE A 105 4.38 -8.18 10.58
N LYS A 106 3.04 -8.15 10.38
CA LYS A 106 2.42 -7.96 9.07
C LYS A 106 2.84 -6.65 8.41
N TYR A 107 2.94 -5.58 9.18
CA TYR A 107 3.37 -4.26 8.71
C TYR A 107 4.83 -4.27 8.27
N LEU A 108 5.72 -4.90 9.04
CA LEU A 108 7.14 -5.03 8.66
C LEU A 108 7.30 -5.79 7.35
N VAL A 109 6.63 -6.95 7.21
CA VAL A 109 6.65 -7.73 5.96
C VAL A 109 6.04 -6.94 4.80
N PHE A 110 4.88 -6.29 5.03
CA PHE A 110 4.23 -5.47 4.01
C PHE A 110 5.13 -4.33 3.52
N LYS A 111 5.80 -3.64 4.45
CA LYS A 111 6.72 -2.54 4.17
C LYS A 111 7.92 -3.02 3.36
N ASP A 112 8.56 -4.13 3.74
CA ASP A 112 9.69 -4.69 3.00
C ASP A 112 9.30 -5.06 1.56
N LEU A 113 8.21 -5.81 1.39
CA LEU A 113 7.71 -6.21 0.07
C LEU A 113 7.35 -5.01 -0.81
N ARG A 114 6.68 -3.99 -0.25
CA ARG A 114 6.33 -2.77 -0.98
C ARG A 114 7.56 -1.94 -1.36
N ASN A 115 8.56 -1.88 -0.49
CA ASN A 115 9.81 -1.16 -0.78
C ASN A 115 10.63 -1.85 -1.88
N ARG A 116 10.53 -3.18 -2.00
CA ARG A 116 11.10 -3.96 -3.11
C ARG A 116 10.30 -3.87 -4.42
N GLY A 117 9.14 -3.21 -4.40
CA GLY A 117 8.31 -2.99 -5.59
C GLY A 117 7.23 -4.05 -5.82
N HIS A 118 6.98 -4.96 -4.87
CA HIS A 118 5.89 -5.93 -5.01
C HIS A 118 4.53 -5.26 -4.75
N ALA A 119 3.61 -5.37 -5.70
CA ALA A 119 2.24 -4.91 -5.54
C ALA A 119 1.42 -5.95 -4.76
N ILE A 120 1.40 -5.82 -3.43
CA ILE A 120 0.70 -6.76 -2.52
C ILE A 120 -0.56 -6.15 -1.92
N ARG A 121 -1.56 -7.00 -1.63
CA ARG A 121 -2.80 -6.65 -0.93
C ARG A 121 -3.08 -7.61 0.21
N PHE A 122 -3.84 -7.14 1.19
CA PHE A 122 -4.37 -8.00 2.25
C PHE A 122 -5.26 -9.08 1.64
N TYR A 123 -5.04 -10.32 2.09
CA TYR A 123 -5.74 -11.49 1.58
C TYR A 123 -6.23 -12.32 2.76
N ASN A 124 -7.54 -12.43 2.90
CA ASN A 124 -8.20 -13.11 4.01
C ASN A 124 -9.09 -14.27 3.56
N LYS A 125 -9.02 -14.67 2.28
CA LYS A 125 -9.85 -15.77 1.77
C LYS A 125 -9.35 -17.15 2.19
N LEU A 126 -8.04 -17.29 2.40
CA LEU A 126 -7.42 -18.55 2.81
C LEU A 126 -6.84 -18.39 4.21
N VAL A 127 -7.28 -19.25 5.14
CA VAL A 127 -6.82 -19.23 6.52
C VAL A 127 -5.30 -19.39 6.54
N GLY A 128 -4.59 -18.59 7.33
CA GLY A 128 -3.12 -18.64 7.41
C GLY A 128 -2.37 -17.87 6.31
N THR A 129 -3.06 -17.27 5.35
CA THR A 129 -2.45 -16.30 4.42
C THR A 129 -2.72 -14.88 4.86
N SER A 130 -1.72 -14.01 4.68
CA SER A 130 -1.82 -12.59 5.05
C SER A 130 -1.89 -11.68 3.83
N PHE A 131 -1.12 -11.99 2.79
CA PHE A 131 -1.05 -11.16 1.59
C PHE A 131 -1.12 -11.98 0.31
N CYS A 132 -1.57 -11.34 -0.77
CA CYS A 132 -1.40 -11.83 -2.13
C CYS A 132 -0.71 -10.77 -2.98
N GLN A 133 0.17 -11.21 -3.89
CA GLN A 133 0.70 -10.35 -4.94
C GLN A 133 -0.32 -10.25 -6.08
N ILE A 134 -0.65 -9.02 -6.45
CA ILE A 134 -1.47 -8.75 -7.63
C ILE A 134 -0.58 -8.98 -8.86
N GLY A 135 -0.96 -9.93 -9.71
CA GLY A 135 -0.26 -10.17 -10.96
C GLY A 135 -0.49 -9.07 -12.00
N ASN A 136 0.33 -9.07 -13.06
CA ASN A 136 0.22 -8.11 -14.18
C ASN A 136 -1.15 -8.16 -14.87
N LYS A 137 -1.84 -9.32 -14.81
CA LYS A 137 -3.27 -9.45 -15.13
C LYS A 137 -4.04 -9.39 -13.81
N LYS A 138 -4.81 -8.31 -13.60
CA LYS A 138 -5.51 -7.93 -12.36
C LYS A 138 -6.41 -9.01 -11.70
N GLU A 139 -6.55 -10.18 -12.31
CA GLU A 139 -7.41 -11.29 -11.87
C GLU A 139 -6.64 -12.52 -11.37
N LYS A 140 -5.33 -12.64 -11.63
CA LYS A 140 -4.53 -13.79 -11.17
C LYS A 140 -3.60 -13.38 -10.02
N THR A 141 -3.65 -14.13 -8.92
CA THR A 141 -2.68 -14.02 -7.83
C THR A 141 -1.45 -14.82 -8.19
N ASP A 142 -0.30 -14.16 -8.31
CA ASP A 142 0.95 -14.83 -8.69
C ASP A 142 1.61 -15.51 -7.48
N PHE A 143 1.51 -14.89 -6.29
CA PHE A 143 2.09 -15.42 -5.06
C PHE A 143 1.19 -15.14 -3.85
N LEU A 144 1.14 -16.10 -2.92
CA LEU A 144 0.54 -15.96 -1.59
C LEU A 144 1.65 -15.86 -0.56
N VAL A 145 1.44 -14.98 0.43
CA VAL A 145 2.41 -14.75 1.51
C VAL A 145 1.71 -15.00 2.84
N SER A 146 2.28 -15.90 3.61
CA SER A 146 1.92 -16.18 5.00
C SER A 146 2.95 -15.53 5.92
N VAL A 147 2.46 -14.84 6.95
CA VAL A 147 3.29 -14.16 7.94
C VAL A 147 3.02 -14.80 9.29
N PHE A 148 4.11 -15.14 10.00
CA PHE A 148 4.09 -15.73 11.33
C PHE A 148 5.22 -15.12 12.16
N SER A 149 5.09 -15.16 13.47
CA SER A 149 6.13 -14.75 14.40
C SER A 149 7.23 -15.81 14.45
N GLU A 150 8.47 -15.39 14.63
CA GLU A 150 9.59 -16.32 14.89
C GLU A 150 9.39 -17.13 16.18
N LYS A 151 8.52 -16.64 17.08
CA LYS A 151 8.17 -17.32 18.34
C LYS A 151 7.04 -18.32 18.17
N ASP A 152 6.38 -18.34 17.02
CA ASP A 152 5.26 -19.26 16.79
C ASP A 152 5.78 -20.68 16.62
N ILE A 153 4.99 -21.64 17.12
CA ILE A 153 5.29 -23.06 16.90
C ILE A 153 4.99 -23.37 15.44
N PHE A 154 6.03 -23.71 14.69
CA PHE A 154 5.92 -24.06 13.28
C PHE A 154 5.38 -25.49 13.15
N ASP A 155 4.12 -25.59 12.73
CA ASP A 155 3.45 -26.87 12.51
C ASP A 155 3.57 -27.30 11.04
N ILE A 156 4.24 -28.43 10.84
CA ILE A 156 4.52 -28.99 9.51
C ILE A 156 3.23 -29.43 8.83
N GLU A 157 2.28 -30.01 9.58
CA GLU A 157 1.03 -30.53 9.03
C GLU A 157 0.16 -29.37 8.52
N LYS A 158 0.00 -28.33 9.35
CA LYS A 158 -0.70 -27.10 8.93
C LYS A 158 -0.08 -26.50 7.69
N THR A 159 1.25 -26.43 7.62
CA THR A 159 1.95 -25.88 6.45
C THR A 159 1.69 -26.72 5.20
N SER A 160 1.74 -28.04 5.30
CA SER A 160 1.39 -28.95 4.21
C SER A 160 -0.04 -28.71 3.71
N ASP A 161 -0.99 -28.55 4.61
CA ASP A 161 -2.39 -28.34 4.25
C ASP A 161 -2.65 -26.96 3.63
N LEU A 162 -1.92 -25.93 4.08
CA LEU A 162 -1.90 -24.62 3.43
C LEU A 162 -1.39 -24.72 1.99
N ILE A 163 -0.30 -25.45 1.75
CA ILE A 163 0.27 -25.64 0.40
C ILE A 163 -0.73 -26.36 -0.51
N LYS A 164 -1.37 -27.44 -0.03
CA LYS A 164 -2.42 -28.16 -0.78
C LYS A 164 -3.58 -27.24 -1.15
N THR A 165 -4.02 -26.41 -0.22
CA THR A 165 -5.15 -25.50 -0.43
C THR A 165 -4.79 -24.37 -1.39
N ALA A 166 -3.55 -23.86 -1.32
CA ALA A 166 -3.06 -22.79 -2.20
C ALA A 166 -2.80 -23.26 -3.64
N SER A 167 -2.53 -24.56 -3.84
CA SER A 167 -2.23 -25.15 -5.15
C SER A 167 -3.48 -25.54 -5.94
N LYS A 168 -4.66 -25.41 -5.35
CA LYS A 168 -5.95 -25.82 -5.91
C LYS A 168 -6.67 -24.63 -6.54
#